data_AF-A0A2E9GMT3-F1
#
_entry.id   AF-A0A2E9GMT3-F1
#
_cell.length_a   1.000
_cell.length_b   1.000
_cell.length_c   1.000
_cell.angle_alpha   90.00
_cell.angle_beta   90.00
_cell.angle_gamma   90.00
#
_symmetry.space_group_name_H-M   'P 1'
#
loop_
_entity.id
_entity.type
_entity.pdbx_description
1 polymer ?
#
loop_
_entity_poly.entity_id
_entity_poly.type
_entity_poly.pdbx_seq_one_letter_code
_entity_poly.pdbx_strand_id
1 'polypeptide(L)'
;MVMTTFRYEPSPDPVREDLAASHRRAWDRIARPGTWLTGEERVAVAEETRRARDCELCRRCKEALSPLAIEGVHNHAGRLQAPMVDQIHRITTDAARLSEKWYQSLLQQGMSPEEYVEALGVTVCTISVDAFHHAMGLALEPLPTAIAGEPSRVRPQDIVEGEAWVPLQNSRSFAEQIGLPSGAPAPYVIRALSLVPKEVHAWDDLSQAQYLSKQQMMRFEKVRAIDRSQIELVAGRVSALNECFY
;
A
#
# COMPACT_ATOMS: atom_id res chain seq x y z
N MET A 1 9.42 -24.08 8.79
CA MET A 1 8.01 -24.13 9.26
C MET A 1 7.12 -24.04 8.03
N VAL A 2 6.17 -24.97 7.86
CA VAL A 2 5.13 -24.82 6.84
C VAL A 2 4.30 -23.59 7.22
N MET A 3 4.31 -22.54 6.38
CA MET A 3 3.48 -21.35 6.63
C MET A 3 2.01 -21.76 6.61
N THR A 4 1.35 -21.69 7.77
CA THR A 4 -0.06 -22.04 7.95
C THR A 4 -1.02 -20.89 7.63
N THR A 5 -0.52 -19.73 7.22
CA THR A 5 -1.30 -18.52 6.94
C THR A 5 -2.00 -18.58 5.59
N PHE A 6 -3.17 -17.94 5.47
CA PHE A 6 -3.94 -17.83 4.22
C PHE A 6 -4.35 -19.18 3.62
N ARG A 7 -4.91 -20.05 4.45
CA ARG A 7 -5.50 -21.33 4.02
C ARG A 7 -6.87 -21.17 3.38
N TYR A 8 -7.62 -20.12 3.76
CA TYR A 8 -8.99 -19.87 3.30
C TYR A 8 -9.98 -21.04 3.49
N GLU A 9 -9.63 -22.06 4.29
CA GLU A 9 -10.48 -23.22 4.60
C GLU A 9 -11.89 -22.83 5.13
N PRO A 10 -12.08 -21.75 5.92
CA PRO A 10 -13.40 -21.32 6.34
C PRO A 10 -14.25 -20.62 5.25
N SER A 11 -13.68 -20.36 4.07
CA SER A 11 -14.38 -19.66 2.99
C SER A 11 -15.48 -20.53 2.39
N PRO A 12 -16.70 -20.01 2.19
CA PRO A 12 -17.77 -20.76 1.52
C PRO A 12 -17.47 -20.99 0.03
N ASP A 13 -16.67 -20.12 -0.57
CA ASP A 13 -16.27 -20.19 -1.97
C ASP A 13 -14.79 -20.54 -2.12
N PRO A 14 -14.41 -21.31 -3.16
CA PRO A 14 -13.02 -21.64 -3.43
C PRO A 14 -12.20 -20.39 -3.75
N VAL A 15 -11.10 -20.19 -3.01
CA VAL A 15 -10.13 -19.13 -3.29
C VAL A 15 -9.07 -19.65 -4.25
N ARG A 16 -8.75 -18.87 -5.29
CA ARG A 16 -7.73 -19.25 -6.26
C ARG A 16 -6.35 -19.35 -5.60
N GLU A 17 -5.60 -20.37 -5.96
CA GLU A 17 -4.28 -20.62 -5.36
C GLU A 17 -3.25 -19.52 -5.68
N ASP A 18 -3.32 -18.90 -6.87
CA ASP A 18 -2.44 -17.78 -7.23
C ASP A 18 -2.62 -16.57 -6.30
N LEU A 19 -3.86 -16.32 -5.87
CA LEU A 19 -4.20 -15.27 -4.91
C LEU A 19 -3.71 -15.61 -3.50
N ALA A 20 -3.99 -16.82 -3.02
CA ALA A 20 -3.54 -17.27 -1.70
C ALA A 20 -2.01 -17.26 -1.60
N ALA A 21 -1.33 -17.70 -2.66
CA ALA A 21 0.14 -17.65 -2.75
C ALA A 21 0.66 -16.20 -2.74
N SER A 22 -0.01 -15.27 -3.41
CA SER A 22 0.36 -13.85 -3.40
C SER A 22 0.22 -13.23 -2.01
N HIS A 23 -0.87 -13.52 -1.28
CA HIS A 23 -1.04 -13.07 0.10
C HIS A 23 0.03 -13.65 1.04
N ARG A 24 0.39 -14.93 0.90
CA ARG A 24 1.51 -15.53 1.68
C ARG A 24 2.84 -14.82 1.41
N ARG A 25 3.15 -14.52 0.13
CA ARG A 25 4.36 -13.75 -0.22
C ARG A 25 4.33 -12.34 0.37
N ALA A 26 3.16 -11.69 0.37
CA ALA A 26 2.99 -10.39 0.99
C ALA A 26 3.29 -10.42 2.50
N TRP A 27 2.76 -11.41 3.23
CA TRP A 27 3.05 -11.55 4.67
C TRP A 27 4.50 -11.90 4.96
N ASP A 28 5.13 -12.79 4.19
CA ASP A 28 6.56 -13.08 4.35
C ASP A 28 7.41 -11.82 4.11
N ARG A 29 7.06 -10.98 3.12
CA ARG A 29 7.74 -9.70 2.89
C ARG A 29 7.51 -8.68 4.00
N ILE A 30 6.30 -8.59 4.57
CA ILE A 30 6.03 -7.71 5.71
C ILE A 30 6.83 -8.14 6.93
N ALA A 31 6.99 -9.46 7.15
CA ALA A 31 7.76 -10.00 8.26
C ALA A 31 9.25 -9.62 8.20
N ARG A 32 9.82 -9.48 7.00
CA ARG A 32 11.27 -9.30 6.79
C ARG A 32 11.68 -7.82 6.76
N PRO A 33 12.94 -7.50 7.08
CA PRO A 33 13.50 -6.17 6.85
C PRO A 33 13.37 -5.78 5.37
N GLY A 34 12.99 -4.52 5.14
CA GLY A 34 12.84 -3.96 3.80
C GLY A 34 14.05 -3.15 3.37
N THR A 35 13.80 -2.01 2.74
CA THR A 35 14.87 -1.12 2.26
C THR A 35 15.24 -0.09 3.33
N TRP A 36 14.26 0.42 4.06
CA TRP A 36 14.40 1.48 5.05
C TRP A 36 13.83 1.10 6.41
N LEU A 37 12.89 0.14 6.46
CA LEU A 37 12.27 -0.31 7.70
C LEU A 37 12.73 -1.72 8.06
N THR A 38 12.90 -1.96 9.36
CA THR A 38 13.13 -3.29 9.93
C THR A 38 11.88 -4.17 9.80
N GLY A 39 12.01 -5.48 10.00
CA GLY A 39 10.84 -6.37 10.03
C GLY A 39 9.86 -6.00 11.14
N GLU A 40 10.35 -5.53 12.28
CA GLU A 40 9.50 -5.07 13.39
C GLU A 40 8.70 -3.82 13.03
N GLU A 41 9.35 -2.83 12.42
CA GLU A 41 8.69 -1.61 11.96
C GLU A 41 7.66 -1.92 10.87
N ARG A 42 7.95 -2.79 9.90
CA ARG A 42 6.99 -3.16 8.84
C ARG A 42 5.76 -3.88 9.42
N VAL A 43 5.93 -4.78 10.38
CA VAL A 43 4.80 -5.38 11.12
C VAL A 43 4.05 -4.33 11.94
N ALA A 44 4.75 -3.33 12.50
CA ALA A 44 4.11 -2.21 13.18
C ALA A 44 3.32 -1.31 12.22
N VAL A 45 3.80 -1.09 10.99
CA VAL A 45 3.05 -0.35 9.95
C VAL A 45 1.72 -1.06 9.65
N ALA A 46 1.77 -2.38 9.45
CA ALA A 46 0.57 -3.18 9.22
C ALA A 46 -0.39 -3.17 10.43
N GLU A 47 0.13 -3.15 11.66
CA GLU A 47 -0.68 -3.01 12.87
C GLU A 47 -1.36 -1.65 12.95
N GLU A 48 -0.62 -0.55 12.74
CA GLU A 48 -1.17 0.81 12.74
C GLU A 48 -2.21 1.00 11.62
N THR A 49 -2.01 0.37 10.46
CA THR A 49 -3.01 0.35 9.37
C THR A 49 -4.35 -0.21 9.86
N ARG A 50 -4.33 -1.29 10.66
CA ARG A 50 -5.57 -1.84 11.25
C ARG A 50 -6.13 -0.94 12.34
N ARG A 51 -5.28 -0.40 13.23
CA ARG A 51 -5.68 0.47 14.35
C ARG A 51 -6.30 1.78 13.90
N ALA A 52 -5.87 2.33 12.77
CA ALA A 52 -6.38 3.60 12.24
C ALA A 52 -7.92 3.60 12.09
N ARG A 53 -8.53 2.43 11.82
CA ARG A 53 -9.98 2.27 11.67
C ARG A 53 -10.77 2.57 12.95
N ASP A 54 -10.15 2.35 14.11
CA ASP A 54 -10.73 2.56 15.44
C ASP A 54 -10.10 3.76 16.17
N CYS A 55 -9.32 4.59 15.45
CA CYS A 55 -8.63 5.74 16.03
C CYS A 55 -9.58 6.94 16.16
N GLU A 56 -9.72 7.44 17.40
CA GLU A 56 -10.62 8.56 17.70
C GLU A 56 -10.21 9.87 17.01
N LEU A 57 -8.89 10.15 16.93
CA LEU A 57 -8.41 11.30 16.19
C LEU A 57 -8.72 11.18 14.69
N CYS A 58 -8.54 9.99 14.11
CA CYS A 58 -8.89 9.75 12.70
C CYS A 58 -10.37 10.02 12.43
N ARG A 59 -11.26 9.55 13.31
CA ARG A 59 -12.70 9.81 13.21
C ARG A 59 -13.01 11.31 13.24
N ARG A 60 -12.46 12.05 14.22
CA ARG A 60 -12.63 13.50 14.35
C ARG A 60 -12.09 14.26 13.13
N CYS A 61 -10.92 13.89 12.62
CA CYS A 61 -10.36 14.47 11.39
C CYS A 61 -11.24 14.19 10.18
N LYS A 62 -11.82 12.99 10.08
CA LYS A 62 -12.72 12.60 8.99
C LYS A 62 -14.00 13.44 8.97
N GLU A 63 -14.58 13.71 10.15
CA GLU A 63 -15.79 14.52 10.32
C GLU A 63 -15.54 16.03 10.13
N ALA A 64 -14.31 16.49 10.35
CA ALA A 64 -13.96 17.91 10.25
C ALA A 64 -13.90 18.40 8.80
N LEU A 65 -14.28 19.67 8.59
CA LEU A 65 -14.12 20.35 7.29
C LEU A 65 -12.65 20.56 6.92
N SER A 66 -11.81 20.88 7.92
CA SER A 66 -10.37 21.05 7.76
C SER A 66 -9.65 20.07 8.69
N PRO A 67 -9.21 18.91 8.19
CA PRO A 67 -8.54 17.90 9.02
C PRO A 67 -7.30 18.43 9.74
N LEU A 68 -6.56 19.35 9.09
CA LEU A 68 -5.35 19.95 9.66
C LEU A 68 -5.62 20.93 10.81
N ALA A 69 -6.87 21.31 11.06
CA ALA A 69 -7.25 22.14 12.20
C ALA A 69 -7.54 21.31 13.47
N ILE A 70 -7.60 19.98 13.35
CA ILE A 70 -7.90 19.10 14.46
C ILE A 70 -6.61 18.69 15.16
N GLU A 71 -6.45 19.14 16.40
CA GLU A 71 -5.34 18.75 17.25
C GLU A 71 -5.66 17.46 18.03
N GLY A 72 -4.60 16.68 18.28
CA GLY A 72 -4.65 15.48 19.10
C GLY A 72 -3.44 14.58 18.86
N VAL A 73 -3.47 13.41 19.51
CA VAL A 73 -2.52 12.32 19.31
C VAL A 73 -3.30 11.09 18.85
N HIS A 74 -2.77 10.36 17.87
CA HIS A 74 -3.38 9.12 17.41
C HIS A 74 -3.37 8.06 18.52
N ASN A 75 -4.37 7.18 18.52
CA ASN A 75 -4.31 5.96 19.32
C ASN A 75 -3.34 4.98 18.63
N HIS A 76 -2.14 4.80 19.15
CA HIS A 76 -1.09 4.00 18.52
C HIS A 76 -0.45 2.99 19.49
N ALA A 77 0.22 1.97 18.95
CA ALA A 77 0.82 0.86 19.70
C ALA A 77 2.14 1.20 20.39
N GLY A 78 2.67 2.42 20.20
CA GLY A 78 3.94 2.85 20.76
C GLY A 78 5.19 2.27 20.09
N ARG A 79 5.07 1.63 18.92
CA ARG A 79 6.19 0.95 18.24
C ARG A 79 6.80 1.71 17.06
N LEU A 80 6.16 2.81 16.65
CA LEU A 80 6.60 3.67 15.55
C LEU A 80 6.67 5.12 16.02
N GLN A 81 7.49 5.92 15.33
CA GLN A 81 7.57 7.36 15.57
C GLN A 81 6.25 8.05 15.18
N ALA A 82 5.91 9.13 15.90
CA ALA A 82 4.69 9.90 15.70
C ALA A 82 4.41 10.33 14.23
N PRO A 83 5.38 10.87 13.45
CA PRO A 83 5.11 11.21 12.05
C PRO A 83 4.74 10.00 11.19
N MET A 84 5.27 8.81 11.48
CA MET A 84 4.92 7.59 10.75
C MET A 84 3.55 7.07 11.11
N VAL A 85 3.16 7.14 12.38
CA VAL A 85 1.80 6.83 12.81
C VAL A 85 0.81 7.77 12.10
N ASP A 86 1.06 9.08 12.11
CA ASP A 86 0.19 10.05 11.43
C ASP A 86 0.09 9.78 9.92
N GLN A 87 1.22 9.48 9.28
CA GLN A 87 1.28 9.08 7.89
C GLN A 87 0.33 7.91 7.59
N ILE A 88 0.49 6.79 8.30
CA ILE A 88 -0.29 5.56 8.08
C ILE A 88 -1.77 5.80 8.35
N HIS A 89 -2.08 6.47 9.45
CA HIS A 89 -3.45 6.72 9.90
C HIS A 89 -4.20 7.57 8.88
N ARG A 90 -3.63 8.72 8.46
CA ARG A 90 -4.28 9.62 7.52
C ARG A 90 -4.37 9.04 6.11
N ILE A 91 -3.37 8.28 5.65
CA ILE A 91 -3.46 7.52 4.39
C ILE A 91 -4.58 6.47 4.45
N THR A 92 -4.73 5.78 5.58
CA THR A 92 -5.74 4.72 5.73
C THR A 92 -7.16 5.28 5.79
N THR A 93 -7.38 6.43 6.42
CA THR A 93 -8.73 6.92 6.72
C THR A 93 -9.19 8.10 5.89
N ASP A 94 -8.25 8.87 5.31
CA ASP A 94 -8.50 10.22 4.78
C ASP A 94 -7.54 10.63 3.63
N ALA A 95 -7.20 9.69 2.73
CA ALA A 95 -6.19 9.88 1.68
C ALA A 95 -6.51 11.05 0.72
N ALA A 96 -7.78 11.27 0.39
CA ALA A 96 -8.19 12.28 -0.60
C ALA A 96 -7.96 13.73 -0.14
N ARG A 97 -7.77 13.95 1.17
CA ARG A 97 -7.57 15.28 1.77
C ARG A 97 -6.14 15.49 2.29
N LEU A 98 -5.21 14.66 1.85
CA LEU A 98 -3.77 14.88 2.07
C LEU A 98 -3.30 16.09 1.24
N SER A 99 -2.25 16.76 1.70
CA SER A 99 -1.70 17.94 1.03
C SER A 99 -0.18 17.96 1.11
N GLU A 100 0.46 18.73 0.23
CA GLU A 100 1.90 18.96 0.27
C GLU A 100 2.36 19.51 1.62
N LYS A 101 1.62 20.48 2.19
CA LYS A 101 1.93 21.06 3.50
C LYS A 101 1.98 19.98 4.59
N TRP A 102 1.04 19.04 4.56
CA TRP A 102 1.04 17.92 5.49
C TRP A 102 2.26 17.02 5.29
N TYR A 103 2.55 16.63 4.05
CA TYR A 103 3.73 15.82 3.75
C TYR A 103 5.03 16.50 4.22
N GLN A 104 5.21 17.79 3.93
CA GLN A 104 6.36 18.57 4.39
C GLN A 104 6.45 18.64 5.92
N SER A 105 5.31 18.66 6.62
CA SER A 105 5.29 18.63 8.08
C SER A 105 5.78 17.29 8.66
N LEU A 106 5.57 16.18 7.96
CA LEU A 106 6.12 14.87 8.36
C LEU A 106 7.64 14.86 8.24
N LEU A 107 8.17 15.44 7.14
CA LEU A 107 9.61 15.54 6.91
C LEU A 107 10.29 16.41 7.98
N GLN A 108 9.68 17.54 8.33
CA GLN A 108 10.17 18.43 9.40
C GLN A 108 10.19 17.76 10.77
N GLN A 109 9.36 16.73 10.98
CA GLN A 109 9.32 15.92 12.20
C GLN A 109 10.32 14.75 12.18
N GLY A 110 11.14 14.64 11.13
CA GLY A 110 12.25 13.68 11.04
C GLY A 110 11.98 12.43 10.20
N MET A 111 10.82 12.30 9.57
CA MET A 111 10.56 11.22 8.61
C MET A 111 11.34 11.49 7.30
N SER A 112 12.02 10.49 6.77
CA SER A 112 12.59 10.57 5.43
C SER A 112 11.55 10.28 4.34
N PRO A 113 11.69 10.85 3.12
CA PRO A 113 10.88 10.46 1.96
C PRO A 113 10.93 8.95 1.67
N GLU A 114 12.08 8.33 1.92
CA GLU A 114 12.30 6.90 1.72
C GLU A 114 11.49 6.04 2.72
N GLU A 115 11.47 6.39 4.00
CA GLU A 115 10.63 5.75 5.01
C GLU A 115 9.14 5.97 4.71
N TYR A 116 8.77 7.18 4.27
CA TYR A 116 7.40 7.48 3.83
C TYR A 116 6.96 6.49 2.75
N VAL A 117 7.77 6.31 1.70
CA VAL A 117 7.41 5.44 0.57
C VAL A 117 7.35 3.98 0.98
N GLU A 118 8.27 3.52 1.83
CA GLU A 118 8.24 2.15 2.31
C GLU A 118 7.02 1.85 3.19
N ALA A 119 6.69 2.75 4.12
CA ALA A 119 5.51 2.63 4.97
C ALA A 119 4.21 2.69 4.14
N LEU A 120 4.16 3.52 3.09
CA LEU A 120 3.05 3.56 2.15
C LEU A 120 2.87 2.21 1.44
N GLY A 121 3.94 1.59 0.96
CA GLY A 121 3.90 0.27 0.32
C GLY A 121 3.30 -0.81 1.23
N VAL A 122 3.76 -0.87 2.49
CA VAL A 122 3.24 -1.81 3.50
C VAL A 122 1.78 -1.51 3.87
N THR A 123 1.41 -0.23 3.99
CA THR A 123 0.03 0.20 4.28
C THR A 123 -0.93 -0.25 3.16
N VAL A 124 -0.58 0.02 1.90
CA VAL A 124 -1.39 -0.39 0.73
C VAL A 124 -1.51 -1.91 0.65
N CYS A 125 -0.42 -2.64 0.83
CA CYS A 125 -0.39 -4.10 0.88
C CYS A 125 -1.35 -4.65 1.96
N THR A 126 -1.31 -4.09 3.16
CA THR A 126 -2.17 -4.48 4.29
C THR A 126 -3.63 -4.21 3.99
N ILE A 127 -3.96 -3.01 3.48
CA ILE A 127 -5.33 -2.65 3.07
C ILE A 127 -5.86 -3.61 2.01
N SER A 128 -5.06 -3.91 0.98
CA SER A 128 -5.43 -4.82 -0.11
C SER A 128 -5.77 -6.22 0.38
N VAL A 129 -4.96 -6.79 1.28
CA VAL A 129 -5.22 -8.14 1.81
C VAL A 129 -6.40 -8.13 2.79
N ASP A 130 -6.50 -7.13 3.66
CA ASP A 130 -7.61 -7.02 4.62
C ASP A 130 -8.95 -6.77 3.92
N ALA A 131 -8.96 -5.98 2.83
CA ALA A 131 -10.15 -5.75 2.01
C ALA A 131 -10.66 -7.05 1.38
N PHE A 132 -9.76 -7.95 0.95
CA PHE A 132 -10.15 -9.27 0.46
C PHE A 132 -10.84 -10.10 1.55
N HIS A 133 -10.26 -10.15 2.76
CA HIS A 133 -10.88 -10.91 3.86
C HIS A 133 -12.25 -10.36 4.22
N HIS A 134 -12.37 -9.03 4.31
CA HIS A 134 -13.65 -8.37 4.55
C HIS A 134 -14.68 -8.69 3.46
N ALA A 135 -14.29 -8.62 2.18
CA ALA A 135 -15.18 -8.95 1.06
C ALA A 135 -15.67 -10.40 1.08
N MET A 136 -14.85 -11.32 1.57
CA MET A 136 -15.18 -12.74 1.74
C MET A 136 -15.91 -13.05 3.05
N GLY A 137 -16.16 -12.06 3.91
CA GLY A 137 -16.75 -12.28 5.24
C GLY A 137 -15.85 -13.08 6.19
N LEU A 138 -14.54 -13.05 5.97
CA LEU A 138 -13.55 -13.78 6.76
C LEU A 138 -12.96 -12.88 7.86
N ALA A 139 -12.55 -13.50 8.96
CA ALA A 139 -11.67 -12.85 9.93
C ALA A 139 -10.36 -12.44 9.26
N LEU A 140 -9.79 -11.31 9.68
CA LEU A 140 -8.49 -10.87 9.18
C LEU A 140 -7.42 -11.89 9.59
N GLU A 141 -6.52 -12.25 8.67
CA GLU A 141 -5.37 -13.08 8.99
C GLU A 141 -4.51 -12.40 10.06
N PRO A 142 -4.01 -13.13 11.08
CA PRO A 142 -3.07 -12.59 12.04
C PRO A 142 -1.86 -11.95 11.36
N LEU A 143 -1.36 -10.84 11.90
CA LEU A 143 -0.12 -10.22 11.39
C LEU A 143 1.06 -11.19 11.55
N PRO A 144 2.03 -11.16 10.64
CA PRO A 144 3.16 -12.08 10.73
C PRO A 144 4.08 -11.70 11.89
N THR A 145 4.81 -12.68 12.42
CA THR A 145 5.89 -12.42 13.38
C THR A 145 7.07 -11.79 12.65
N ALA A 146 7.58 -10.67 13.18
CA ALA A 146 8.74 -9.99 12.63
C ALA A 146 9.97 -10.89 12.61
N ILE A 147 10.72 -10.82 11.51
CA ILE A 147 12.02 -11.46 11.31
C ILE A 147 13.08 -10.38 11.50
N ALA A 148 14.02 -10.63 12.40
CA ALA A 148 15.11 -9.72 12.69
C ALA A 148 16.05 -9.53 11.47
N GLY A 149 16.65 -8.34 11.38
CA GLY A 149 17.67 -7.99 10.42
C GLY A 149 17.63 -6.51 10.05
N GLU A 150 18.65 -6.08 9.31
CA GLU A 150 18.85 -4.67 8.97
C GLU A 150 18.19 -4.30 7.63
N PRO A 151 17.65 -3.08 7.49
CA PRO A 151 17.19 -2.56 6.21
C PRO A 151 18.36 -2.44 5.22
N SER A 152 18.12 -2.67 3.92
CA SER A 152 19.21 -2.67 2.94
C SER A 152 19.78 -1.29 2.61
N ARG A 153 19.05 -0.20 2.89
CA ARG A 153 19.40 1.21 2.64
C ARG A 153 19.87 1.50 1.20
N VAL A 154 19.30 0.78 0.23
CA VAL A 154 19.62 0.95 -1.20
C VAL A 154 18.67 1.98 -1.79
N ARG A 155 19.20 3.15 -2.13
CA ARG A 155 18.48 4.21 -2.83
C ARG A 155 18.62 4.02 -4.35
N PRO A 156 17.54 4.08 -5.14
CA PRO A 156 17.61 3.98 -6.60
C PRO A 156 18.28 5.20 -7.24
N GLN A 157 18.74 5.02 -8.48
CA GLN A 157 19.31 6.09 -9.32
C GLN A 157 18.21 6.86 -10.06
N ASP A 158 18.60 7.96 -10.72
CA ASP A 158 17.72 8.80 -11.56
C ASP A 158 16.47 9.32 -10.85
N ILE A 159 16.62 9.81 -9.61
CA ILE A 159 15.53 10.44 -8.87
C ILE A 159 15.27 11.85 -9.39
N VAL A 160 13.99 12.15 -9.60
CA VAL A 160 13.45 13.45 -10.00
C VAL A 160 12.61 13.99 -8.85
N GLU A 161 12.86 15.25 -8.50
CA GLU A 161 12.11 16.01 -7.50
C GLU A 161 11.22 17.05 -8.19
N GLY A 162 10.17 17.50 -7.50
CA GLY A 162 9.28 18.57 -7.99
C GLY A 162 8.19 18.15 -8.97
N GLU A 163 8.16 16.90 -9.43
CA GLU A 163 7.02 16.37 -10.21
C GLU A 163 5.83 15.94 -9.33
N ALA A 164 6.10 15.57 -8.08
CA ALA A 164 5.13 15.20 -7.05
C ALA A 164 5.70 15.59 -5.68
N TRP A 165 4.90 15.46 -4.63
CA TRP A 165 5.36 15.77 -3.26
C TRP A 165 6.54 14.86 -2.84
N VAL A 166 6.46 13.59 -3.23
CA VAL A 166 7.47 12.56 -2.95
C VAL A 166 8.45 12.46 -4.14
N PRO A 167 9.77 12.34 -3.92
CA PRO A 167 10.73 12.08 -4.99
C PRO A 167 10.41 10.78 -5.75
N LEU A 168 10.52 10.81 -7.08
CA LEU A 168 10.17 9.70 -7.96
C LEU A 168 11.36 9.32 -8.84
N GLN A 169 11.52 8.06 -9.22
CA GLN A 169 12.43 7.74 -10.34
C GLN A 169 11.96 8.43 -11.62
N ASN A 170 12.89 8.74 -12.51
CA ASN A 170 12.60 9.27 -13.84
C ASN A 170 11.62 8.36 -14.58
N SER A 171 10.60 8.94 -15.21
CA SER A 171 9.52 8.19 -15.86
C SER A 171 10.03 7.22 -16.94
N ARG A 172 11.05 7.60 -17.73
CA ARG A 172 11.61 6.73 -18.79
C ARG A 172 12.45 5.61 -18.21
N SER A 173 13.42 5.92 -17.34
CA SER A 173 14.25 4.91 -16.68
C SER A 173 13.40 3.91 -15.89
N PHE A 174 12.37 4.39 -15.21
CA PHE A 174 11.45 3.53 -14.45
C PHE A 174 10.57 2.67 -15.37
N ALA A 175 10.04 3.21 -16.47
CA ALA A 175 9.26 2.45 -17.44
C ALA A 175 10.02 1.24 -17.99
N GLU A 176 11.31 1.41 -18.31
CA GLU A 176 12.20 0.33 -18.73
C GLU A 176 12.38 -0.72 -17.62
N GLN A 177 12.62 -0.27 -16.39
CA GLN A 177 12.79 -1.15 -15.22
C GLN A 177 11.56 -2.03 -14.95
N ILE A 178 10.35 -1.52 -15.16
CA ILE A 178 9.10 -2.28 -14.94
C ILE A 178 8.55 -2.96 -16.19
N GLY A 179 9.30 -2.95 -17.30
CA GLY A 179 8.97 -3.66 -18.54
C GLY A 179 7.81 -3.05 -19.34
N LEU A 180 7.62 -1.73 -19.29
CA LEU A 180 6.66 -1.04 -20.15
C LEU A 180 7.19 -0.93 -21.59
N PRO A 181 6.30 -0.78 -22.60
CA PRO A 181 6.71 -0.55 -23.97
C PRO A 181 7.65 0.67 -24.10
N SER A 182 8.66 0.57 -24.97
CA SER A 182 9.61 1.66 -25.21
C SER A 182 8.88 2.95 -25.59
N GLY A 183 9.22 4.06 -24.91
CA GLY A 183 8.59 5.36 -25.10
C GLY A 183 7.28 5.59 -24.33
N ALA A 184 6.72 4.57 -23.68
CA ALA A 184 5.55 4.76 -22.81
C ALA A 184 5.97 5.40 -21.47
N PRO A 185 5.30 6.48 -21.02
CA PRO A 185 5.56 7.04 -19.70
C PRO A 185 5.09 6.08 -18.60
N ALA A 186 5.84 5.98 -17.51
CA ALA A 186 5.39 5.20 -16.36
C ALA A 186 4.24 5.91 -15.62
N PRO A 187 3.10 5.22 -15.37
CA PRO A 187 1.97 5.81 -14.66
C PRO A 187 2.32 6.25 -13.24
N TYR A 188 1.83 7.41 -12.80
CA TYR A 188 2.07 7.93 -11.44
C TYR A 188 1.63 6.95 -10.34
N VAL A 189 0.54 6.21 -10.54
CA VAL A 189 0.05 5.22 -9.56
C VAL A 189 1.10 4.15 -9.20
N ILE A 190 1.90 3.71 -10.18
CA ILE A 190 2.99 2.74 -9.94
C ILE A 190 4.25 3.48 -9.50
N ARG A 191 4.51 4.62 -10.14
CA ARG A 191 5.73 5.41 -9.94
C ARG A 191 5.80 6.07 -8.56
N ALA A 192 4.67 6.27 -7.87
CA ALA A 192 4.61 6.78 -6.49
C ALA A 192 5.43 5.92 -5.49
N LEU A 193 5.64 4.63 -5.78
CA LEU A 193 6.47 3.73 -4.97
C LEU A 193 7.92 3.62 -5.47
N SER A 194 8.29 4.29 -6.56
CA SER A 194 9.56 4.08 -7.25
C SER A 194 10.81 4.50 -6.45
N LEU A 195 10.65 5.35 -5.42
CA LEU A 195 11.76 5.62 -4.48
C LEU A 195 12.20 4.37 -3.71
N VAL A 196 11.32 3.38 -3.57
CA VAL A 196 11.61 2.07 -2.98
C VAL A 196 11.17 0.97 -3.95
N PRO A 197 12.01 0.59 -4.95
CA PRO A 197 11.62 -0.33 -6.02
C PRO A 197 11.09 -1.68 -5.53
N LYS A 198 11.54 -2.17 -4.36
CA LYS A 198 11.01 -3.39 -3.74
C LYS A 198 9.51 -3.29 -3.44
N GLU A 199 9.00 -2.11 -3.09
CA GLU A 199 7.57 -1.90 -2.82
C GLU A 199 6.76 -1.85 -4.12
N VAL A 200 7.33 -1.38 -5.23
CA VAL A 200 6.71 -1.52 -6.57
C VAL A 200 6.48 -2.99 -6.90
N HIS A 201 7.50 -3.83 -6.69
CA HIS A 201 7.39 -5.27 -6.95
C HIS A 201 6.39 -5.96 -6.02
N ALA A 202 6.36 -5.57 -4.74
CA ALA A 202 5.40 -6.11 -3.77
C ALA A 202 3.96 -5.75 -4.15
N TRP A 203 3.71 -4.49 -4.52
CA TRP A 203 2.42 -4.03 -5.02
C TRP A 203 2.01 -4.76 -6.30
N ASP A 204 2.92 -4.92 -7.26
CA ASP A 204 2.65 -5.59 -8.54
C ASP A 204 2.23 -7.05 -8.31
N ASP A 205 2.97 -7.80 -7.49
CA ASP A 205 2.66 -9.20 -7.17
C ASP A 205 1.25 -9.40 -6.57
N LEU A 206 0.79 -8.47 -5.74
CA LEU A 206 -0.57 -8.46 -5.20
C LEU A 206 -1.61 -8.02 -6.23
N SER A 207 -1.36 -6.88 -6.89
CA SER A 207 -2.27 -6.26 -7.84
C SER A 207 -2.62 -7.20 -8.99
N GLN A 208 -1.65 -7.90 -9.55
CA GLN A 208 -1.90 -8.84 -10.65
C GLN A 208 -2.76 -10.05 -10.23
N ALA A 209 -2.65 -10.48 -8.97
CA ALA A 209 -3.46 -11.56 -8.43
C ALA A 209 -4.89 -11.10 -8.08
N GLN A 210 -5.03 -9.94 -7.43
CA GLN A 210 -6.32 -9.40 -6.98
C GLN A 210 -7.15 -8.78 -8.10
N TYR A 211 -6.49 -8.16 -9.08
CA TYR A 211 -7.13 -7.41 -10.16
C TYR A 211 -6.81 -8.07 -11.52
N LEU A 212 -5.92 -7.44 -12.29
CA LEU A 212 -5.49 -7.86 -13.62
C LEU A 212 -3.99 -7.64 -13.74
N SER A 213 -3.31 -8.53 -14.45
CA SER A 213 -1.93 -8.28 -14.83
C SER A 213 -1.81 -7.12 -15.81
N LYS A 214 -0.65 -6.46 -15.86
CA LYS A 214 -0.36 -5.41 -16.86
C LYS A 214 -0.64 -5.88 -18.29
N GLN A 215 -0.33 -7.15 -18.59
CA GLN A 215 -0.63 -7.75 -19.89
C GLN A 215 -2.13 -7.97 -20.12
N GLN A 216 -2.87 -8.38 -19.09
CA GLN A 216 -4.32 -8.56 -19.15
C GLN A 216 -5.07 -7.23 -19.27
N MET A 217 -4.53 -6.13 -18.72
CA MET A 217 -5.13 -4.80 -18.87
C MET A 217 -5.23 -4.36 -20.34
N MET A 218 -4.34 -4.87 -21.20
CA MET A 218 -4.35 -4.58 -22.63
C MET A 218 -5.30 -5.48 -23.43
N ARG A 219 -6.01 -6.41 -22.78
CA ARG A 219 -6.94 -7.34 -23.42
C ARG A 219 -8.37 -7.09 -22.97
N PHE A 220 -9.28 -7.04 -23.94
CA PHE A 220 -10.72 -6.86 -23.70
C PHE A 220 -11.49 -8.18 -23.60
N GLU A 221 -10.80 -9.31 -23.75
CA GLU A 221 -11.36 -10.64 -23.58
C GLU A 221 -11.67 -10.95 -22.11
N LYS A 222 -12.58 -11.88 -21.87
CA LYS A 222 -12.94 -12.32 -20.52
C LYS A 222 -11.82 -13.16 -19.91
N VAL A 223 -11.07 -12.58 -18.98
CA VAL A 223 -9.95 -13.22 -18.28
C VAL A 223 -10.25 -13.63 -16.84
N ARG A 224 -11.42 -13.23 -16.30
CA ARG A 224 -11.92 -13.56 -14.96
C ARG A 224 -13.38 -14.02 -15.03
N ALA A 225 -14.00 -14.30 -13.88
CA ALA A 225 -15.40 -14.72 -13.80
C ALA A 225 -16.39 -13.67 -14.34
N ILE A 226 -16.01 -12.39 -14.24
CA ILE A 226 -16.70 -11.25 -14.82
C ILE A 226 -15.92 -10.68 -16.02
N ASP A 227 -16.62 -10.06 -16.96
CA ASP A 227 -16.02 -9.47 -18.15
C ASP A 227 -15.33 -8.12 -17.85
N ARG A 228 -14.59 -7.60 -18.84
CA ARG A 228 -13.84 -6.36 -18.71
C ARG A 228 -14.73 -5.16 -18.33
N SER A 229 -15.93 -5.05 -18.90
CA SER A 229 -16.83 -3.93 -18.61
C SER A 229 -17.36 -3.98 -17.16
N GLN A 230 -17.64 -5.18 -16.67
CA GLN A 230 -18.04 -5.42 -15.29
C GLN A 230 -16.90 -5.12 -14.29
N ILE A 231 -15.67 -5.51 -14.62
CA ILE A 231 -14.48 -5.19 -13.82
C ILE A 231 -14.32 -3.68 -13.69
N GLU A 232 -14.37 -2.95 -14.81
CA GLU A 232 -14.20 -1.49 -14.82
C GLU A 232 -15.37 -0.76 -14.16
N LEU A 233 -16.59 -1.30 -14.22
CA LEU A 233 -17.74 -0.75 -13.48
C LEU A 233 -17.51 -0.84 -11.96
N VAL A 234 -17.05 -2.00 -11.47
CA VAL A 234 -16.73 -2.18 -10.05
C VAL A 234 -15.55 -1.29 -9.65
N ALA A 235 -14.47 -1.29 -10.43
CA ALA A 235 -13.29 -0.47 -10.17
C ALA A 235 -13.64 1.03 -10.16
N GLY A 236 -14.39 1.51 -11.15
CA GLY A 236 -14.85 2.89 -11.22
C GLY A 236 -15.74 3.30 -10.05
N ARG A 237 -16.62 2.40 -9.57
CA ARG A 237 -17.42 2.64 -8.37
C ARG A 237 -16.56 2.73 -7.12
N VAL A 238 -15.57 1.85 -6.97
CA VAL A 238 -14.62 1.87 -5.85
C VAL A 238 -13.81 3.17 -5.88
N SER A 239 -13.28 3.57 -7.04
CA SER A 239 -12.53 4.83 -7.19
C SER A 239 -13.39 6.05 -6.83
N ALA A 240 -14.63 6.10 -7.30
CA ALA A 240 -15.54 7.21 -7.00
C ALA A 240 -15.87 7.31 -5.49
N LEU A 241 -16.07 6.17 -4.82
CA LEU A 241 -16.35 6.15 -3.37
C LEU A 241 -15.13 6.50 -2.51
N ASN A 242 -13.92 6.27 -3.02
CA ASN A 242 -12.66 6.59 -2.34
C ASN A 242 -12.04 7.91 -2.82
N GLU A 243 -12.74 8.67 -3.65
CA GLU A 243 -12.25 9.95 -4.22
C GLU A 243 -10.88 9.80 -4.90
N CYS A 244 -10.63 8.64 -5.50
CA CYS A 244 -9.40 8.32 -6.22
C CYS A 244 -9.52 8.78 -7.68
N PHE A 245 -9.18 10.04 -7.92
CA PHE A 245 -9.22 10.66 -9.25
C PHE A 245 -7.84 10.67 -9.92
N TYR A 246 -7.82 10.65 -11.25
CA TYR A 246 -6.63 10.78 -12.10
C TYR A 246 -6.62 12.13 -12.81
#